data_AF-A0A0B3AZC6-F1
#
_entry.id   AF-A0A0B3AZC6-F1
#
_cell.length_a   1.000
_cell.length_b   1.000
_cell.length_c   1.000
_cell.angle_alpha   90.00
_cell.angle_beta   90.00
_cell.angle_gamma   90.00
#
_symmetry.space_group_name_H-M   'P 1'
#
loop_
_entity.id
_entity.type
_entity.pdbx_description
1 polymer ?
#
loop_
_entity_poly.entity_id
_entity_poly.type
_entity_poly.pdbx_seq_one_letter_code
_entity_poly.pdbx_strand_id
1 'polypeptide(L)'
;MDFQPIVLHGFDGREEELGRIKRYIHEKTPVMYYRTTDIIHSRRVLWHLEEALSDIVLIYEKKFDVDFARTLALVHDDVEIITGDVQLRDKEKMTKKELESLAKREREAIPKIVEMYSAIANGYDYEVLLYAAKDKTRLEAQFVSFFDKFDGAGEAWHELWAGNNYFLTPAGGSDGDKGYIRRLGEFVVKYPDMVKFFQTFLDYLPKPFDFNNVAEHGKLHTAESLQENSGYAPYERWKRTIIKREGIDNLITQLEFE
;
A
#
# COMPACT_ATOMS: atom_id res chain seq x y z
N MET A 1 -11.18 1.69 -19.45
CA MET A 1 -11.20 3.16 -19.25
C MET A 1 -9.78 3.64 -19.45
N ASP A 2 -9.56 4.65 -20.28
CA ASP A 2 -8.22 5.21 -20.47
C ASP A 2 -7.78 5.93 -19.19
N PHE A 3 -6.53 5.72 -18.76
CA PHE A 3 -5.99 6.36 -17.57
C PHE A 3 -5.88 7.88 -17.82
N GLN A 4 -6.53 8.66 -16.96
CA GLN A 4 -6.38 10.12 -16.94
C GLN A 4 -5.40 10.46 -15.81
N PRO A 5 -4.25 11.08 -16.10
CA PRO A 5 -3.33 11.51 -15.06
C PRO A 5 -4.02 12.50 -14.12
N ILE A 6 -3.87 12.28 -12.80
CA ILE A 6 -4.27 13.26 -11.80
C ILE A 6 -3.16 14.30 -11.69
N VAL A 7 -3.53 15.58 -11.83
CA VAL A 7 -2.62 16.71 -11.67
C VAL A 7 -2.96 17.45 -10.38
N LEU A 8 -2.01 17.44 -9.43
CA LEU A 8 -2.15 18.13 -8.15
C LEU A 8 -1.55 19.53 -8.23
N HIS A 9 -2.33 20.49 -8.73
CA HIS A 9 -1.89 21.89 -8.80
C HIS A 9 -1.71 22.50 -7.41
N GLY A 10 -0.58 23.19 -7.18
CA GLY A 10 -0.26 23.80 -5.88
C GLY A 10 0.29 22.82 -4.84
N PHE A 11 0.83 21.68 -5.29
CA PHE A 11 1.52 20.68 -4.47
C PHE A 11 3.02 20.63 -4.79
N ASP A 12 3.61 21.78 -5.12
CA ASP A 12 5.03 21.89 -5.44
C ASP A 12 5.89 21.42 -4.25
N GLY A 13 6.92 20.62 -4.52
CA GLY A 13 7.80 20.05 -3.48
C GLY A 13 7.28 18.77 -2.81
N ARG A 14 6.01 18.40 -3.02
CA ARG A 14 5.40 17.23 -2.36
C ARG A 14 6.10 15.93 -2.71
N GLU A 15 6.42 15.74 -3.99
CA GLU A 15 7.06 14.50 -4.44
C GLU A 15 8.46 14.34 -3.84
N GLU A 16 9.20 15.44 -3.71
CA GLU A 16 10.52 15.45 -3.07
C GLU A 16 10.44 15.11 -1.58
N GLU A 17 9.45 15.65 -0.86
CA GLU A 17 9.28 15.37 0.57
C GLU A 17 8.90 13.89 0.80
N LEU A 18 7.90 13.37 0.08
CA LEU A 18 7.53 11.94 0.15
C LEU A 18 8.64 11.02 -0.37
N GLY A 19 9.43 11.48 -1.34
CA GLY A 19 10.60 10.77 -1.86
C GLY A 19 11.73 10.61 -0.84
N ARG A 20 11.75 11.40 0.24
CA ARG A 20 12.72 11.25 1.34
C ARG A 20 12.26 10.27 2.40
N ILE A 21 10.97 9.95 2.48
CA ILE A 21 10.44 9.02 3.46
C ILE A 21 10.63 7.60 2.89
N LYS A 22 11.59 6.88 3.48
CA LYS A 22 11.89 5.51 3.11
C LYS A 22 10.96 4.55 3.85
N ARG A 23 10.46 3.55 3.14
CA ARG A 23 9.57 2.53 3.70
C ARG A 23 10.34 1.46 4.44
N TYR A 24 9.68 0.79 5.39
CA TYR A 24 10.23 -0.33 6.18
C TYR A 24 11.51 -0.02 6.98
N ILE A 25 11.72 1.24 7.37
CA ILE A 25 12.85 1.60 8.24
C ILE A 25 12.54 1.11 9.66
N HIS A 26 13.06 -0.07 10.01
CA HIS A 26 12.79 -0.71 11.30
C HIS A 26 13.92 -1.69 11.68
N GLU A 27 14.21 -1.85 12.98
CA GLU A 27 15.26 -2.75 13.50
C GLU A 27 15.09 -4.25 13.15
N LYS A 28 13.93 -4.63 12.61
CA LYS A 28 13.60 -6.03 12.24
C LYS A 28 13.61 -6.27 10.74
N THR A 29 13.61 -5.20 9.97
CA THR A 29 13.82 -5.16 8.52
C THR A 29 14.96 -4.19 8.24
N PRO A 30 16.15 -4.41 8.87
CA PRO A 30 17.26 -3.45 8.80
C PRO A 30 17.78 -3.28 7.37
N VAL A 31 17.59 -4.30 6.53
CA VAL A 31 17.95 -4.33 5.12
C VAL A 31 16.71 -4.69 4.30
N MET A 32 16.43 -3.89 3.27
CA MET A 32 15.40 -4.15 2.26
C MET A 32 16.07 -3.98 0.89
N TYR A 33 16.26 -5.09 0.17
CA TYR A 33 17.04 -5.11 -1.06
C TYR A 33 16.47 -4.14 -2.10
N TYR A 34 15.15 -4.01 -2.20
CA TYR A 34 14.44 -3.19 -3.19
C TYR A 34 13.68 -2.05 -2.50
N ARG A 35 14.33 -1.37 -1.55
CA ARG A 35 13.67 -0.34 -0.73
C ARG A 35 13.03 0.76 -1.57
N THR A 36 11.79 1.08 -1.22
CA THR A 36 10.97 2.10 -1.86
C THR A 36 10.79 3.32 -0.95
N THR A 37 10.06 4.31 -1.47
CA THR A 37 9.69 5.55 -0.78
C THR A 37 8.18 5.73 -0.82
N ASP A 38 7.64 6.62 0.03
CA ASP A 38 6.18 6.79 0.11
C ASP A 38 5.56 7.38 -1.15
N ILE A 39 6.31 8.15 -1.93
CA ILE A 39 5.82 8.61 -3.25
C ILE A 39 5.64 7.45 -4.23
N ILE A 40 6.57 6.48 -4.22
CA ILE A 40 6.46 5.28 -5.07
C ILE A 40 5.29 4.41 -4.60
N HIS A 41 5.18 4.20 -3.28
CA HIS A 41 4.05 3.48 -2.69
C HIS A 41 2.70 4.11 -3.07
N SER A 42 2.53 5.42 -2.88
CA SER A 42 1.28 6.12 -3.21
C SER A 42 0.88 5.94 -4.68
N ARG A 43 1.86 5.95 -5.60
CA ARG A 43 1.62 5.68 -7.02
C ARG A 43 1.19 4.22 -7.26
N ARG A 44 1.82 3.26 -6.60
CA ARG A 44 1.48 1.83 -6.71
C ARG A 44 0.09 1.53 -6.14
N VAL A 45 -0.28 2.14 -5.02
CA VAL A 45 -1.64 2.07 -4.46
C VAL A 45 -2.66 2.53 -5.48
N LEU A 46 -2.43 3.68 -6.13
CA LEU A 46 -3.28 4.15 -7.23
C LEU A 46 -3.35 3.11 -8.36
N TRP A 47 -2.23 2.54 -8.80
CA TRP A 47 -2.28 1.58 -9.91
C TRP A 47 -2.99 0.28 -9.58
N HIS A 48 -2.83 -0.24 -8.36
CA HIS A 48 -3.59 -1.42 -7.94
C HIS A 48 -5.08 -1.12 -7.85
N LEU A 49 -5.44 0.08 -7.37
CA LEU A 49 -6.82 0.56 -7.41
C LEU A 49 -7.33 0.62 -8.86
N GLU A 50 -6.57 1.19 -9.80
CA GLU A 50 -6.93 1.28 -11.23
C GLU A 50 -7.24 -0.08 -11.85
N GLU A 51 -6.40 -1.10 -11.59
CA GLU A 51 -6.62 -2.44 -12.13
C GLU A 51 -7.91 -3.09 -11.55
N ALA A 52 -8.39 -2.61 -10.40
CA ALA A 52 -9.61 -3.09 -9.76
C ALA A 52 -10.86 -2.26 -10.06
N LEU A 53 -10.74 -1.07 -10.67
CA LEU A 53 -11.87 -0.14 -10.82
C LEU A 53 -13.04 -0.74 -11.59
N SER A 54 -12.79 -1.55 -12.63
CA SER A 54 -13.87 -2.22 -13.37
C SER A 54 -14.69 -3.14 -12.47
N ASP A 55 -14.01 -3.90 -11.62
CA ASP A 55 -14.61 -4.86 -10.70
C ASP A 55 -15.37 -4.13 -9.57
N ILE A 56 -14.79 -3.05 -9.04
CA ILE A 56 -15.41 -2.20 -8.01
C ILE A 56 -16.68 -1.54 -8.57
N VAL A 57 -16.59 -0.88 -9.74
CA VAL A 57 -17.73 -0.19 -10.35
C VAL A 57 -18.82 -1.19 -10.76
N LEU A 58 -18.47 -2.41 -11.18
CA LEU A 58 -19.47 -3.46 -11.44
C LEU A 58 -20.31 -3.79 -10.18
N ILE A 59 -19.70 -3.72 -8.99
CA ILE A 59 -20.35 -4.09 -7.73
C ILE A 59 -21.15 -2.94 -7.10
N TYR A 60 -20.60 -1.73 -7.16
CA TYR A 60 -21.09 -0.56 -6.43
C TYR A 60 -21.67 0.54 -7.32
N GLU A 61 -21.47 0.45 -8.64
CA GLU A 61 -21.97 1.40 -9.63
C GLU A 61 -21.68 2.86 -9.22
N LYS A 62 -22.72 3.71 -9.21
CA LYS A 62 -22.63 5.14 -8.88
C LYS A 62 -22.35 5.44 -7.40
N LYS A 63 -22.29 4.42 -6.53
CA LYS A 63 -21.98 4.61 -5.10
C LYS A 63 -20.48 4.75 -4.85
N PHE A 64 -19.65 4.46 -5.83
CA PHE A 64 -18.20 4.58 -5.73
C PHE A 64 -17.73 5.77 -6.57
N ASP A 65 -17.25 6.81 -5.90
CA ASP A 65 -16.64 7.96 -6.57
C ASP A 65 -15.20 7.61 -6.99
N VAL A 66 -15.04 7.29 -8.27
CA VAL A 66 -13.77 6.87 -8.86
C VAL A 66 -12.71 7.96 -8.73
N ASP A 67 -13.05 9.22 -9.01
CA ASP A 67 -12.07 10.30 -9.03
C ASP A 67 -11.68 10.70 -7.60
N PHE A 68 -12.61 10.62 -6.65
CA PHE A 68 -12.28 10.75 -5.23
C PHE A 68 -11.32 9.64 -4.78
N ALA A 69 -11.60 8.37 -5.13
CA ALA A 69 -10.76 7.25 -4.73
C ALA A 69 -9.34 7.33 -5.32
N ARG A 70 -9.22 7.70 -6.60
CA ARG A 70 -7.92 7.88 -7.26
C ARG A 70 -7.12 9.03 -6.65
N THR A 71 -7.78 10.15 -6.38
CA THR A 71 -7.14 11.31 -5.73
C THR A 71 -6.69 10.95 -4.32
N LEU A 72 -7.56 10.28 -3.57
CA LEU A 72 -7.27 9.79 -2.22
C LEU A 72 -6.08 8.83 -2.20
N ALA A 73 -6.01 7.88 -3.13
CA ALA A 73 -4.88 6.94 -3.25
C ALA A 73 -3.54 7.67 -3.40
N LEU A 74 -3.51 8.78 -4.13
CA LEU A 74 -2.28 9.54 -4.27
C LEU A 74 -1.86 10.25 -2.99
N VAL A 75 -2.81 10.78 -2.20
CA VAL A 75 -2.53 11.68 -1.07
C VAL A 75 -2.70 11.05 0.31
N HIS A 76 -3.04 9.76 0.39
CA HIS A 76 -3.43 9.11 1.65
C HIS A 76 -2.35 9.15 2.75
N ASP A 77 -1.08 9.17 2.36
CA ASP A 77 0.08 9.19 3.26
C ASP A 77 0.73 10.59 3.40
N ASP A 78 0.12 11.66 2.88
CA ASP A 78 0.72 13.01 2.94
C ASP A 78 0.96 13.51 4.37
N VAL A 79 0.16 13.02 5.32
CA VAL A 79 0.35 13.31 6.74
C VAL A 79 1.73 12.84 7.24
N GLU A 80 2.31 11.82 6.62
CA GLU A 80 3.61 11.26 6.98
C GLU A 80 4.78 12.21 6.70
N ILE A 81 4.59 13.24 5.84
CA ILE A 81 5.54 14.35 5.68
C ILE A 81 5.80 15.05 7.02
N ILE A 82 4.78 15.13 7.89
CA ILE A 82 4.88 15.76 9.20
C ILE A 82 5.14 14.75 10.30
N THR A 83 4.50 13.57 10.24
CA THR A 83 4.54 12.61 11.35
C THR A 83 5.66 11.58 11.26
N GLY A 84 6.23 11.39 10.07
CA GLY A 84 6.98 10.20 9.68
C GLY A 84 6.09 8.97 9.50
N ASP A 85 6.63 7.95 8.82
CA ASP A 85 6.02 6.63 8.69
C ASP A 85 6.19 5.84 10.00
N VAL A 86 5.08 5.67 10.73
CA VAL A 86 5.04 4.77 11.88
C VAL A 86 4.74 3.36 11.41
N GLN A 87 5.77 2.52 11.49
CA GLN A 87 5.77 1.17 10.98
C GLN A 87 4.67 0.31 11.58
N LEU A 88 4.17 -0.56 10.71
CA LEU A 88 3.02 -1.40 10.97
C LEU A 88 3.16 -2.29 12.21
N ARG A 89 4.37 -2.81 12.41
CA ARG A 89 4.74 -3.68 13.52
C ARG A 89 4.79 -2.93 14.85
N ASP A 90 5.21 -1.68 14.85
CA ASP A 90 5.21 -0.85 16.06
C ASP A 90 3.77 -0.57 16.49
N LYS A 91 2.89 -0.24 15.53
CA LYS A 91 1.45 -0.08 15.78
C LYS A 91 0.82 -1.33 16.44
N GLU A 92 1.26 -2.54 16.12
CA GLU A 92 0.74 -3.78 16.75
C GLU A 92 1.17 -3.94 18.22
N LYS A 93 2.30 -3.35 18.61
CA LYS A 93 2.82 -3.44 19.98
C LYS A 93 2.37 -2.28 20.85
N MET A 94 1.85 -1.21 20.24
CA MET A 94 1.34 -0.05 20.96
C MET A 94 0.12 -0.43 21.79
N THR A 95 0.12 0.04 23.03
CA THR A 95 -1.06 0.04 23.89
C THR A 95 -2.16 0.89 23.27
N LYS A 96 -3.41 0.69 23.72
CA LYS A 96 -4.55 1.51 23.29
C LYS A 96 -4.28 3.01 23.46
N LYS A 97 -3.66 3.43 24.57
CA LYS A 97 -3.33 4.83 24.84
C LYS A 97 -2.28 5.38 23.86
N GLU A 98 -1.28 4.58 23.51
CA GLU A 98 -0.28 4.97 22.51
C GLU A 98 -0.90 5.08 21.11
N LEU A 99 -1.78 4.16 20.73
CA LEU A 99 -2.55 4.24 19.49
C LEU A 99 -3.45 5.48 19.44
N GLU A 100 -4.13 5.81 20.54
CA GLU A 100 -4.94 7.04 20.65
C GLU A 100 -4.08 8.30 20.54
N SER A 101 -2.90 8.31 21.18
CA SER A 101 -1.94 9.41 21.09
C SER A 101 -1.40 9.60 19.67
N LEU A 102 -1.04 8.49 19.00
CA LEU A 102 -0.61 8.50 17.61
C LEU A 102 -1.73 9.00 16.69
N ALA A 103 -2.95 8.47 16.85
CA ALA A 103 -4.09 8.91 16.06
C ALA A 103 -4.41 10.39 16.26
N LYS A 104 -4.27 10.91 17.49
CA LYS A 104 -4.40 12.34 17.78
C LYS A 104 -3.34 13.17 17.06
N ARG A 105 -2.06 12.77 17.15
CA ARG A 105 -0.94 13.44 16.46
C ARG A 105 -1.16 13.50 14.95
N GLU A 106 -1.53 12.37 14.33
CA GLU A 106 -1.83 12.30 12.90
C GLU A 106 -3.01 13.21 12.54
N ARG A 107 -4.06 13.25 13.37
CA ARG A 107 -5.21 14.14 13.17
C ARG A 107 -4.85 15.62 13.28
N GLU A 108 -3.94 15.98 14.18
CA GLU A 108 -3.44 17.35 14.37
C GLU A 108 -2.44 17.79 13.29
N ALA A 109 -1.90 16.85 12.51
CA ALA A 109 -1.02 17.14 11.38
C ALA A 109 -1.79 17.50 10.10
N ILE A 110 -3.05 17.08 9.97
CA ILE A 110 -3.91 17.37 8.81
C ILE A 110 -4.02 18.89 8.52
N PRO A 111 -4.40 19.77 9.46
CA PRO A 111 -4.49 21.21 9.15
C PRO A 111 -3.14 21.78 8.72
N LYS A 112 -2.02 21.28 9.27
CA LYS A 112 -0.68 21.75 8.93
C LYS A 112 -0.29 21.35 7.50
N ILE A 113 -0.60 20.13 7.07
CA ILE A 113 -0.28 19.69 5.70
C ILE A 113 -1.18 20.40 4.68
N VAL A 114 -2.42 20.71 5.05
CA VAL A 114 -3.34 21.51 4.23
C VAL A 114 -2.84 22.96 4.08
N GLU A 115 -2.23 23.54 5.11
CA GLU A 115 -1.58 24.87 5.01
C GLU A 115 -0.33 24.87 4.12
N MET A 116 0.35 23.73 3.98
CA MET A 116 1.56 23.59 3.15
C MET A 116 1.25 23.50 1.65
N TYR A 117 0.07 23.03 1.28
CA TYR A 117 -0.31 22.77 -0.12
C TYR A 117 -1.63 23.45 -0.50
N SER A 118 -2.08 23.25 -1.73
CA SER A 118 -3.41 23.70 -2.14
C SER A 118 -4.50 23.03 -1.31
N ALA A 119 -5.49 23.84 -0.87
CA ALA A 119 -6.69 23.32 -0.22
C ALA A 119 -7.55 22.42 -1.13
N ILE A 120 -7.27 22.40 -2.44
CA ILE A 120 -7.98 21.58 -3.43
C ILE A 120 -7.00 20.64 -4.12
N ALA A 121 -7.28 19.33 -4.04
CA ALA A 121 -6.60 18.26 -4.75
C ALA A 121 -7.54 17.66 -5.80
N ASN A 122 -7.21 17.84 -7.09
CA ASN A 122 -8.01 17.31 -8.21
C ASN A 122 -9.52 17.64 -8.12
N GLY A 123 -9.85 18.87 -7.71
CA GLY A 123 -11.24 19.33 -7.56
C GLY A 123 -11.92 18.96 -6.23
N TYR A 124 -11.26 18.17 -5.37
CA TYR A 124 -11.75 17.82 -4.04
C TYR A 124 -11.08 18.63 -2.95
N ASP A 125 -11.81 18.89 -1.88
CA ASP A 125 -11.26 19.48 -0.66
C ASP A 125 -10.20 18.54 -0.06
N TYR A 126 -8.99 19.06 0.09
CA TYR A 126 -7.82 18.28 0.49
C TYR A 126 -7.90 17.85 1.95
N GLU A 127 -8.42 18.69 2.84
CA GLU A 127 -8.64 18.34 4.24
C GLU A 127 -9.63 17.18 4.36
N VAL A 128 -10.72 17.22 3.59
CA VAL A 128 -11.71 16.14 3.53
C VAL A 128 -11.10 14.82 3.04
N LEU A 129 -10.21 14.85 2.03
CA LEU A 129 -9.50 13.66 1.57
C LEU A 129 -8.65 13.04 2.69
N LEU A 130 -7.86 13.85 3.40
CA LEU A 130 -6.99 13.37 4.47
C LEU A 130 -7.78 12.81 5.66
N TYR A 131 -8.89 13.46 6.05
CA TYR A 131 -9.79 12.90 7.04
C TYR A 131 -10.44 11.59 6.56
N ALA A 132 -10.78 11.47 5.27
CA ALA A 132 -11.32 10.22 4.73
C ALA A 132 -10.29 9.09 4.78
N ALA A 133 -9.02 9.33 4.40
CA ALA A 133 -7.93 8.37 4.51
C ALA A 133 -7.75 7.90 5.96
N LYS A 134 -7.87 8.82 6.91
CA LYS A 134 -7.71 8.54 8.34
C LYS A 134 -8.86 7.73 8.91
N ASP A 135 -10.08 8.24 8.76
CA ASP A 135 -11.29 7.73 9.42
C ASP A 135 -11.86 6.48 8.71
N LYS A 136 -11.59 6.32 7.40
CA LYS A 136 -11.97 5.14 6.59
C LYS A 136 -13.46 4.80 6.64
N THR A 137 -14.29 5.81 6.83
CA THR A 137 -15.76 5.68 6.89
C THR A 137 -16.39 5.58 5.50
N ARG A 138 -15.72 6.12 4.48
CA ARG A 138 -16.15 6.07 3.09
C ARG A 138 -15.69 4.80 2.38
N LEU A 139 -16.50 4.28 1.47
CA LEU A 139 -16.16 3.10 0.67
C LEU A 139 -14.87 3.29 -0.12
N GLU A 140 -14.66 4.48 -0.71
CA GLU A 140 -13.42 4.80 -1.43
C GLU A 140 -12.18 4.67 -0.53
N ALA A 141 -12.26 5.21 0.69
CA ALA A 141 -11.17 5.15 1.65
C ALA A 141 -10.90 3.73 2.16
N GLN A 142 -11.92 2.88 2.23
CA GLN A 142 -11.75 1.46 2.59
C GLN A 142 -10.99 0.70 1.48
N PHE A 143 -11.33 0.95 0.20
CA PHE A 143 -10.59 0.38 -0.93
C PHE A 143 -9.16 0.90 -1.03
N VAL A 144 -8.94 2.21 -0.84
CA VAL A 144 -7.59 2.77 -0.77
C VAL A 144 -6.80 2.13 0.36
N SER A 145 -7.39 1.99 1.56
CA SER A 145 -6.73 1.31 2.67
C SER A 145 -6.41 -0.16 2.39
N PHE A 146 -7.23 -0.85 1.60
CA PHE A 146 -6.94 -2.22 1.18
C PHE A 146 -5.73 -2.27 0.25
N PHE A 147 -5.68 -1.39 -0.76
CA PHE A 147 -4.58 -1.36 -1.72
C PHE A 147 -3.27 -0.84 -1.13
N ASP A 148 -3.32 0.06 -0.16
CA ASP A 148 -2.19 0.43 0.71
C ASP A 148 -1.58 -0.82 1.36
N LYS A 149 -2.41 -1.64 2.01
CA LYS A 149 -1.92 -2.87 2.64
C LYS A 149 -1.53 -3.94 1.62
N PHE A 150 -2.14 -3.97 0.44
CA PHE A 150 -1.78 -4.89 -0.64
C PHE A 150 -0.41 -4.55 -1.24
N ASP A 151 -0.11 -3.28 -1.47
CA ASP A 151 1.20 -2.87 -1.96
C ASP A 151 2.29 -3.14 -0.93
N GLY A 152 2.05 -2.80 0.34
CA GLY A 152 2.97 -3.17 1.43
C GLY A 152 3.21 -4.69 1.52
N ALA A 153 2.17 -5.50 1.28
CA ALA A 153 2.32 -6.96 1.21
C ALA A 153 3.18 -7.39 0.02
N GLY A 154 2.96 -6.80 -1.15
CA GLY A 154 3.73 -7.04 -2.36
C GLY A 154 5.21 -6.72 -2.20
N GLU A 155 5.54 -5.60 -1.55
CA GLU A 155 6.91 -5.25 -1.18
C GLU A 155 7.54 -6.34 -0.30
N ALA A 156 6.83 -6.81 0.73
CA ALA A 156 7.33 -7.86 1.62
C ALA A 156 7.49 -9.22 0.91
N TRP A 157 6.56 -9.58 0.02
CA TRP A 157 6.68 -10.79 -0.80
C TRP A 157 7.87 -10.67 -1.75
N HIS A 158 8.04 -9.53 -2.41
CA HIS A 158 9.15 -9.32 -3.32
C HIS A 158 10.51 -9.55 -2.64
N GLU A 159 10.69 -9.05 -1.43
CA GLU A 159 11.88 -9.31 -0.60
C GLU A 159 12.06 -10.80 -0.28
N LEU A 160 10.98 -11.52 0.05
CA LEU A 160 11.06 -12.96 0.30
C LEU A 160 11.50 -13.77 -0.91
N TRP A 161 10.92 -13.52 -2.09
CA TRP A 161 11.35 -14.21 -3.31
C TRP A 161 12.80 -13.86 -3.69
N ALA A 162 13.33 -12.74 -3.18
CA ALA A 162 14.74 -12.38 -3.32
C ALA A 162 15.67 -13.08 -2.31
N GLY A 163 15.12 -13.83 -1.35
CA GLY A 163 15.87 -14.51 -0.29
C GLY A 163 16.01 -13.71 1.01
N ASN A 164 15.38 -12.54 1.14
CA ASN A 164 15.49 -11.71 2.33
C ASN A 164 14.57 -12.19 3.47
N ASN A 165 15.12 -13.02 4.35
CA ASN A 165 14.39 -13.62 5.47
C ASN A 165 13.86 -12.63 6.52
N TYR A 166 14.32 -11.37 6.54
CA TYR A 166 13.78 -10.35 7.45
C TYR A 166 12.28 -10.08 7.21
N PHE A 167 11.80 -10.33 5.98
CA PHE A 167 10.43 -10.08 5.56
C PHE A 167 9.47 -11.25 5.78
N LEU A 168 9.92 -12.36 6.38
CA LEU A 168 9.08 -13.53 6.63
C LEU A 168 7.86 -13.20 7.50
N THR A 169 8.07 -12.47 8.60
CA THR A 169 6.95 -12.06 9.49
C THR A 169 6.03 -11.01 8.83
N PRO A 170 6.54 -9.92 8.23
CA PRO A 170 5.71 -8.99 7.45
C PRO A 170 4.87 -9.68 6.36
N ALA A 171 5.45 -10.58 5.58
CA ALA A 171 4.80 -11.23 4.45
C ALA A 171 3.60 -12.10 4.83
N GLY A 172 3.66 -12.80 5.97
CA GLY A 172 2.64 -13.76 6.38
C GLY A 172 3.06 -14.76 7.47
N GLY A 173 4.36 -14.94 7.68
CA GLY A 173 4.91 -16.01 8.52
C GLY A 173 4.79 -17.39 7.85
N SER A 174 5.06 -18.43 8.63
CA SER A 174 4.95 -19.84 8.22
C SER A 174 3.52 -20.28 7.89
N ASP A 175 2.55 -19.77 8.65
CA ASP A 175 1.20 -20.32 8.66
C ASP A 175 0.16 -19.33 8.08
N GLY A 176 0.61 -18.18 7.57
CA GLY A 176 -0.26 -17.12 7.04
C GLY A 176 -1.11 -16.41 8.12
N ASP A 177 -0.84 -16.67 9.40
CA ASP A 177 -1.58 -16.13 10.55
C ASP A 177 -1.04 -14.76 11.01
N LYS A 178 -0.01 -14.23 10.35
CA LYS A 178 0.68 -12.99 10.72
C LYS A 178 0.77 -12.04 9.54
N GLY A 179 1.34 -10.87 9.80
CA GLY A 179 1.72 -9.92 8.76
C GLY A 179 0.54 -9.53 7.86
N TYR A 180 0.84 -9.34 6.58
CA TYR A 180 -0.13 -8.88 5.60
C TYR A 180 -1.19 -9.91 5.21
N ILE A 181 -0.92 -11.22 5.25
CA ILE A 181 -1.94 -12.25 4.98
C ILE A 181 -3.11 -12.10 5.93
N ARG A 182 -2.83 -12.11 7.25
CA ARG A 182 -3.86 -11.91 8.28
C ARG A 182 -4.60 -10.59 8.05
N ARG A 183 -3.87 -9.50 7.85
CA ARG A 183 -4.44 -8.15 7.76
C ARG A 183 -5.35 -7.99 6.55
N LEU A 184 -4.93 -8.45 5.38
CA LEU A 184 -5.76 -8.41 4.18
C LEU A 184 -7.00 -9.31 4.34
N GLY A 185 -6.86 -10.46 5.01
CA GLY A 185 -8.00 -11.32 5.37
C GLY A 185 -9.01 -10.65 6.32
N GLU A 186 -8.55 -9.80 7.23
CA GLU A 186 -9.39 -9.07 8.18
C GLU A 186 -10.26 -7.98 7.54
N PHE A 187 -9.96 -7.52 6.31
CA PHE A 187 -10.75 -6.45 5.65
C PHE A 187 -12.23 -6.82 5.50
N VAL A 188 -12.53 -8.10 5.23
CA VAL A 188 -13.91 -8.58 5.09
C VAL A 188 -14.71 -8.40 6.39
N VAL A 189 -14.05 -8.54 7.54
CA VAL A 189 -14.67 -8.37 8.86
C VAL A 189 -14.69 -6.90 9.27
N LYS A 190 -13.58 -6.19 9.02
CA LYS A 190 -13.39 -4.79 9.44
C LYS A 190 -14.22 -3.81 8.63
N TYR A 191 -14.46 -4.10 7.36
CA TYR A 191 -15.18 -3.23 6.42
C TYR A 191 -16.32 -3.99 5.73
N PRO A 192 -17.48 -4.12 6.40
CA PRO A 192 -18.62 -4.89 5.88
C PRO A 192 -19.10 -4.45 4.49
N ASP A 193 -18.94 -3.17 4.15
CA ASP A 193 -19.34 -2.64 2.84
C ASP A 193 -18.53 -3.25 1.68
N MET A 194 -17.32 -3.75 1.95
CA MET A 194 -16.45 -4.41 0.97
C MET A 194 -16.75 -5.90 0.77
N VAL A 195 -17.58 -6.51 1.63
CA VAL A 195 -17.81 -7.98 1.63
C VAL A 195 -18.31 -8.47 0.27
N LYS A 196 -19.24 -7.74 -0.36
CA LYS A 196 -19.82 -8.10 -1.67
C LYS A 196 -18.74 -8.20 -2.76
N PHE A 197 -17.77 -7.28 -2.76
CA PHE A 197 -16.65 -7.30 -3.68
C PHE A 197 -15.82 -8.58 -3.50
N PHE A 198 -15.38 -8.87 -2.28
CA PHE A 198 -14.53 -10.04 -2.03
C PHE A 198 -15.23 -11.37 -2.23
N GLN A 199 -16.54 -11.46 -2.00
CA GLN A 199 -17.33 -12.66 -2.33
C GLN A 199 -17.42 -12.92 -3.83
N THR A 200 -17.40 -11.86 -4.64
CA THR A 200 -17.47 -11.97 -6.10
C THR A 200 -16.08 -12.20 -6.70
N PHE A 201 -15.07 -11.51 -6.17
CA PHE A 201 -13.69 -11.54 -6.64
C PHE A 201 -12.75 -12.07 -5.56
N LEU A 202 -12.90 -13.37 -5.26
CA LEU A 202 -12.15 -14.03 -4.18
C LEU A 202 -10.63 -13.96 -4.37
N ASP A 203 -10.16 -13.84 -5.61
CA ASP A 203 -8.74 -13.79 -5.93
C ASP A 203 -8.05 -12.47 -5.50
N TYR A 204 -8.78 -11.49 -4.97
CA TYR A 204 -8.16 -10.32 -4.31
C TYR A 204 -7.62 -10.62 -2.92
N LEU A 205 -8.17 -11.61 -2.24
CA LEU A 205 -7.69 -11.98 -0.91
C LEU A 205 -6.50 -12.92 -1.00
N PRO A 206 -5.45 -12.69 -0.19
CA PRO A 206 -4.36 -13.63 -0.12
C PRO A 206 -4.82 -14.95 0.47
N LYS A 207 -4.17 -16.03 0.05
CA LYS A 207 -4.31 -17.37 0.64
C LYS A 207 -3.04 -17.69 1.45
N PRO A 208 -3.12 -18.60 2.43
CA PRO A 208 -1.93 -19.15 3.07
C PRO A 208 -0.96 -19.71 2.02
N PHE A 209 0.33 -19.53 2.25
CA PHE A 209 1.40 -19.92 1.35
C PHE A 209 2.66 -20.24 2.14
N ASP A 210 3.50 -21.15 1.66
CA ASP A 210 4.73 -21.55 2.34
C ASP A 210 5.86 -20.52 2.08
N PHE A 211 5.78 -19.41 2.82
CA PHE A 211 6.76 -18.34 2.70
C PHE A 211 8.14 -18.71 3.24
N ASN A 212 8.27 -19.74 4.08
CA ASN A 212 9.58 -20.24 4.51
C ASN A 212 10.32 -20.86 3.33
N ASN A 213 9.64 -21.74 2.60
CA ASN A 213 10.22 -22.39 1.44
C ASN A 213 10.59 -21.35 0.36
N VAL A 214 9.77 -20.32 0.16
CA VAL A 214 10.11 -19.20 -0.74
C VAL A 214 11.39 -18.52 -0.31
N ALA A 215 11.51 -18.15 0.97
CA ALA A 215 12.64 -17.39 1.46
C ALA A 215 13.95 -18.21 1.46
N GLU A 216 13.87 -19.50 1.78
CA GLU A 216 15.01 -20.44 1.76
C GLU A 216 15.58 -20.64 0.35
N HIS A 217 14.72 -20.63 -0.67
CA HIS A 217 15.10 -20.85 -2.07
C HIS A 217 15.16 -19.56 -2.89
N GLY A 218 14.91 -18.42 -2.25
CA GLY A 218 14.87 -17.11 -2.87
C GLY A 218 16.23 -16.69 -3.43
N LYS A 219 16.20 -15.91 -4.50
CA LYS A 219 17.40 -15.37 -5.17
C LYS A 219 17.10 -13.96 -5.63
N LEU A 220 18.11 -13.09 -5.58
CA LEU A 220 18.03 -11.73 -6.10
C LEU A 220 17.37 -11.71 -7.47
N HIS A 221 16.43 -10.79 -7.63
CA HIS A 221 15.61 -10.70 -8.84
C HIS A 221 16.45 -10.31 -10.05
N THR A 222 16.19 -11.01 -11.15
CA THR A 222 16.62 -10.64 -12.48
C THR A 222 15.39 -10.40 -13.35
N ALA A 223 15.59 -9.87 -14.56
CA ALA A 223 14.50 -9.71 -15.51
C ALA A 223 13.83 -11.07 -15.81
N GLU A 224 14.63 -12.15 -15.89
CA GLU A 224 14.17 -13.51 -16.13
C GLU A 224 13.39 -14.06 -14.93
N SER A 225 13.91 -13.92 -13.70
CA SER A 225 13.23 -14.45 -12.51
C SER A 225 11.84 -13.83 -12.29
N LEU A 226 11.66 -12.55 -12.67
CA LEU A 226 10.37 -11.88 -12.57
C LEU A 226 9.35 -12.30 -13.64
N GLN A 227 9.80 -12.96 -14.72
CA GLN A 227 8.89 -13.61 -15.68
C GLN A 227 8.44 -14.99 -15.20
N GLU A 228 9.14 -15.60 -14.25
CA GLU A 228 8.74 -16.89 -13.69
C GLU A 228 7.49 -16.75 -12.84
N ASN A 229 6.60 -17.75 -12.96
CA ASN A 229 5.40 -17.83 -12.15
C ASN A 229 5.79 -18.25 -10.73
N SER A 230 5.52 -17.38 -9.76
CA SER A 230 5.78 -17.62 -8.34
C SER A 230 4.89 -18.69 -7.72
N GLY A 231 3.81 -19.08 -8.41
CA GLY A 231 2.75 -19.91 -7.84
C GLY A 231 1.84 -19.16 -6.87
N TYR A 232 2.08 -17.87 -6.64
CA TYR A 232 1.31 -17.05 -5.69
C TYR A 232 0.59 -15.89 -6.39
N ALA A 233 -0.69 -16.10 -6.70
CA ALA A 233 -1.49 -15.18 -7.51
C ALA A 233 -1.52 -13.71 -7.01
N PRO A 234 -1.59 -13.41 -5.69
CA PRO A 234 -1.50 -12.04 -5.20
C PRO A 234 -0.18 -11.35 -5.58
N TYR A 235 0.96 -12.04 -5.43
CA TYR A 235 2.26 -11.51 -5.82
C TYR A 235 2.39 -11.36 -7.35
N GLU A 236 1.83 -12.29 -8.13
CA GLU A 236 1.75 -12.14 -9.60
C GLU A 236 0.99 -10.89 -10.04
N ARG A 237 -0.14 -10.60 -9.38
CA ARG A 237 -0.90 -9.39 -9.65
C ARG A 237 -0.11 -8.14 -9.30
N TRP A 238 0.53 -8.15 -8.13
CA TRP A 238 1.34 -7.04 -7.66
C TRP A 238 2.47 -6.75 -8.66
N LYS A 239 3.34 -7.73 -8.95
CA LYS A 239 4.50 -7.56 -9.83
C LYS A 239 4.08 -7.09 -11.23
N ARG A 240 3.03 -7.68 -11.80
CA ARG A 240 2.58 -7.38 -13.17
C ARG A 240 2.08 -5.94 -13.27
N THR A 241 1.38 -5.46 -12.26
CA THR A 241 0.89 -4.08 -12.21
C THR A 241 2.06 -3.10 -12.23
N ILE A 242 3.10 -3.37 -11.44
CA ILE A 242 4.29 -2.51 -11.36
C ILE A 242 5.09 -2.56 -12.66
N ILE A 243 5.40 -3.75 -13.19
CA ILE A 243 6.13 -3.90 -14.46
C ILE A 243 5.41 -3.15 -15.59
N LYS A 244 4.08 -3.22 -15.64
CA LYS A 244 3.26 -2.50 -16.64
C LYS A 244 3.36 -0.97 -16.51
N ARG A 245 3.58 -0.43 -15.32
CA ARG A 245 3.48 1.01 -15.02
C ARG A 245 4.82 1.71 -14.85
N GLU A 246 5.78 1.07 -14.17
CA GLU A 246 7.11 1.60 -13.89
C GLU A 246 8.22 0.95 -14.71
N GLY A 247 7.93 -0.17 -15.37
CA GLY A 247 8.96 -1.03 -15.94
C GLY A 247 9.57 -1.98 -14.92
N ILE A 248 10.45 -2.86 -15.40
CA ILE A 248 11.03 -3.95 -14.61
C ILE A 248 12.22 -3.50 -13.74
N ASP A 249 12.90 -2.42 -14.12
CA ASP A 249 14.17 -2.00 -13.51
C ASP A 249 14.03 -1.71 -12.00
N ASN A 250 12.90 -1.14 -11.58
CA ASN A 250 12.62 -0.85 -10.17
C ASN A 250 12.43 -2.11 -9.30
N LEU A 251 12.22 -3.28 -9.91
CA LEU A 251 12.04 -4.56 -9.23
C LEU A 251 13.29 -5.46 -9.28
N ILE A 252 14.35 -5.03 -9.98
CA ILE A 252 15.61 -5.79 -10.09
C ILE A 252 16.82 -5.01 -9.58
N THR A 253 16.70 -3.69 -9.44
CA THR A 253 17.77 -2.86 -8.93
C THR A 253 17.84 -2.98 -7.40
N GLN A 254 18.79 -3.76 -6.93
CA GLN A 254 19.11 -3.84 -5.51
C GLN A 254 19.76 -2.52 -5.03
N LEU A 255 19.19 -1.93 -3.99
CA LEU A 255 19.62 -0.67 -3.38
C LEU A 255 20.35 -0.89 -2.05
N GLU A 256 20.04 -1.98 -1.35
CA GLU A 256 20.65 -2.31 -0.06
C GLU A 256 21.19 -3.73 -0.05
N PHE A 257 22.25 -3.94 0.72
CA PHE A 257 23.03 -5.17 0.76
C PHE A 257 23.18 -5.63 2.21
N GLU A 258 23.20 -6.95 2.42
CA GLU A 258 23.51 -7.58 3.71
C GLU A 258 24.99 -7.50 4.09
#